data_AF-A0A914XTS4-F1
#
_entry.id   AF-A0A914XTS4-F1
#
_cell.length_a   1.000
_cell.length_b   1.000
_cell.length_c   1.000
_cell.angle_alpha   90.00
_cell.angle_beta   90.00
_cell.angle_gamma   90.00
#
_symmetry.space_group_name_H-M   'P 1'
#
loop_
_entity.id
_entity.type
_entity.pdbx_description
1 polymer ?
#
loop_
_entity_poly.entity_id
_entity_poly.type
_entity_poly.pdbx_seq_one_letter_code
_entity_poly.pdbx_strand_id
1 'polypeptide(L)'
;MSRGHEPDITYEHYCKEYKDNDQFIGNRFKDDGYATLMSEDWSMGVFNWPGCWGFEKSPTDHYMRPYQLRIEGHRRWRHHGMRHIVQHFSCKESFHYQTQYLQDFINAYPDKPKFSLTWTSYLAHDDHNGLYHTDDFFYKFFKDNHEKFNNSYILFMGDHGNRFSFMRYTDVGQTEDRNPFFFLSVPAHLRKNHSFIDTIKDNAQQLTTHYDIYATLNEIVTPSN
;
A
#
# COMPACT_ATOMS: atom_id res chain seq x y z
N MET A 1 -29.46 -10.76 -4.88
CA MET A 1 -28.73 -10.45 -3.63
C MET A 1 -28.16 -11.76 -3.12
N SER A 2 -26.87 -12.04 -3.39
CA SER A 2 -26.20 -13.17 -2.75
C SER A 2 -26.22 -12.92 -1.24
N ARG A 3 -26.64 -13.93 -0.47
CA ARG A 3 -26.50 -13.91 0.98
C ARG A 3 -25.00 -13.90 1.24
N GLY A 4 -24.45 -12.75 1.62
CA GLY A 4 -23.06 -12.64 2.03
C GLY A 4 -22.81 -13.62 3.17
N HIS A 5 -21.74 -14.41 3.07
CA HIS A 5 -21.26 -15.15 4.23
C HIS A 5 -20.98 -14.15 5.36
N GLU A 6 -21.28 -14.53 6.60
CA GLU A 6 -20.83 -13.72 7.73
C GLU A 6 -19.31 -13.67 7.71
N PRO A 7 -18.70 -12.51 7.96
CA PRO A 7 -17.25 -12.40 8.02
C PRO A 7 -16.72 -13.28 9.15
N ASP A 8 -15.62 -13.99 8.88
CA ASP A 8 -14.95 -14.85 9.88
C ASP A 8 -14.38 -14.06 11.07
N ILE A 9 -14.33 -12.72 10.95
CA ILE A 9 -13.78 -11.80 11.94
C ILE A 9 -14.86 -10.81 12.37
N THR A 10 -15.01 -10.64 13.69
CA THR A 10 -15.94 -9.66 14.27
C THR A 10 -15.41 -8.23 14.12
N TYR A 11 -16.31 -7.24 14.14
CA TYR A 11 -15.91 -5.83 14.16
C TYR A 11 -15.04 -5.47 15.37
N GLU A 12 -15.30 -6.10 16.52
CA GLU A 12 -14.52 -5.87 17.75
C GLU A 12 -13.06 -6.29 17.54
N HIS A 13 -12.84 -7.53 17.07
CA HIS A 13 -11.48 -8.02 16.77
C HIS A 13 -10.84 -7.20 15.64
N TYR A 14 -11.58 -6.88 14.58
CA TYR A 14 -11.05 -6.09 13.47
C TYR A 14 -10.69 -4.64 13.84
N CYS A 15 -11.46 -3.97 14.70
CA CYS A 15 -11.38 -2.52 14.84
C CYS A 15 -11.03 -2.01 16.25
N LYS A 16 -11.36 -2.79 17.29
CA LYS A 16 -11.22 -2.40 18.71
C LYS A 16 -10.15 -3.22 19.43
N GLU A 17 -9.28 -3.86 18.67
CA GLU A 17 -8.07 -4.50 19.16
C GLU A 17 -6.86 -3.96 18.38
N TYR A 18 -5.73 -3.89 19.07
CA TYR A 18 -4.48 -3.48 18.46
C TYR A 18 -3.94 -4.58 17.53
N LYS A 19 -3.44 -4.16 16.37
CA LYS A 19 -2.97 -5.03 15.29
C LYS A 19 -1.56 -5.59 15.49
N ASP A 20 -0.95 -5.31 16.63
CA ASP A 20 0.39 -5.78 16.98
C ASP A 20 0.50 -7.31 17.05
N ASN A 21 -0.58 -8.00 17.47
CA ASN A 21 -0.62 -9.46 17.57
C ASN A 21 -1.34 -10.13 16.38
N ASP A 22 -1.85 -9.33 15.44
CA ASP A 22 -2.48 -9.86 14.23
C ASP A 22 -1.41 -10.36 13.25
N GLN A 23 -1.84 -11.17 12.28
CA GLN A 23 -0.96 -11.69 11.24
C GLN A 23 -0.61 -10.64 10.16
N PHE A 24 -0.27 -9.41 10.57
CA PHE A 24 0.21 -8.40 9.65
C PHE A 24 1.46 -8.92 8.92
N ILE A 25 1.39 -8.95 7.58
CA ILE A 25 2.41 -9.61 6.75
C ILE A 25 3.81 -9.01 6.92
N GLY A 26 3.91 -7.71 7.23
CA GLY A 26 5.18 -7.05 7.48
C GLY A 26 5.95 -7.62 8.68
N ASN A 27 5.26 -8.19 9.67
CA ASN A 27 5.91 -8.88 10.79
C ASN A 27 6.68 -10.11 10.30
N ARG A 28 6.13 -10.89 9.37
CA ARG A 28 6.83 -12.06 8.82
C ARG A 28 8.10 -11.69 8.07
N PHE A 29 8.06 -10.63 7.25
CA PHE A 29 9.25 -10.12 6.56
C PHE A 29 10.29 -9.62 7.56
N LYS A 30 9.86 -8.91 8.60
CA LYS A 30 10.75 -8.44 9.67
C LYS A 30 11.43 -9.61 10.40
N ASP A 31 10.67 -10.64 10.74
CA ASP A 31 11.17 -11.84 11.43
C ASP A 31 12.18 -12.62 10.57
N ASP A 32 12.02 -12.60 9.24
CA ASP A 32 12.98 -13.17 8.28
C ASP A 32 14.19 -12.25 8.00
N GLY A 33 14.32 -11.14 8.73
CA GLY A 33 15.49 -10.26 8.69
C GLY A 33 15.44 -9.14 7.65
N TYR A 34 14.28 -8.90 7.02
CA TYR A 34 14.09 -7.77 6.11
C TYR A 34 14.11 -6.45 6.89
N ALA A 35 14.67 -5.41 6.29
CA ALA A 35 14.34 -4.05 6.71
C ALA A 35 12.90 -3.74 6.29
N THR A 36 12.13 -3.07 7.15
CA THR A 36 10.69 -2.85 6.91
C THR A 36 10.30 -1.38 6.91
N LEU A 37 9.46 -0.98 5.95
CA LEU A 37 8.88 0.35 5.83
C LEU A 37 7.35 0.27 5.74
N MET A 38 6.66 1.08 6.54
CA MET A 38 5.25 1.40 6.36
C MET A 38 5.08 2.90 6.23
N SER A 39 4.52 3.32 5.10
CA SER A 39 4.46 4.71 4.71
C SER A 39 3.10 5.01 4.11
N GLU A 40 2.33 5.84 4.78
CA GLU A 40 1.02 6.27 4.34
C GLU A 40 1.02 7.79 4.26
N ASP A 41 0.16 8.38 3.44
CA ASP A 41 0.12 9.84 3.28
C ASP A 41 -1.12 10.51 3.89
N TRP A 42 -2.05 9.72 4.47
CA TRP A 42 -3.25 10.16 5.16
C TRP A 42 -3.31 9.70 6.62
N SER A 43 -3.47 10.63 7.58
CA SER A 43 -3.35 10.38 9.02
C SER A 43 -4.44 9.48 9.60
N MET A 44 -5.59 9.40 8.94
CA MET A 44 -6.64 8.45 9.30
C MET A 44 -6.25 7.01 9.00
N GLY A 45 -5.27 6.78 8.12
CA GLY A 45 -4.59 5.50 7.85
C GLY A 45 -5.47 4.33 7.40
N VAL A 46 -4.92 3.41 6.61
CA VAL A 46 -5.60 2.20 6.15
C VAL A 46 -5.93 1.24 7.30
N PHE A 47 -5.11 1.24 8.36
CA PHE A 47 -5.33 0.41 9.56
C PHE A 47 -6.12 1.14 10.65
N ASN A 48 -6.39 2.43 10.48
CA ASN A 48 -7.03 3.28 11.49
C ASN A 48 -8.41 3.77 11.05
N TRP A 49 -8.72 3.86 9.76
CA TRP A 49 -10.05 4.20 9.26
C TRP A 49 -11.05 3.03 9.48
N PRO A 50 -12.33 3.29 9.83
CA PRO A 50 -12.98 4.58 10.09
C PRO A 50 -12.96 5.02 11.57
N GLY A 51 -11.98 4.58 12.35
CA GLY A 51 -11.91 4.78 13.81
C GLY A 51 -11.45 3.54 14.57
N CYS A 52 -10.61 2.74 13.91
CA CYS A 52 -9.97 1.55 14.45
C CYS A 52 -8.64 1.91 15.11
N TRP A 53 -8.21 1.08 16.06
CA TRP A 53 -7.01 1.36 16.86
C TRP A 53 -5.72 1.27 16.04
N GLY A 54 -5.69 0.45 14.99
CA GLY A 54 -4.48 0.20 14.21
C GLY A 54 -3.42 -0.47 15.08
N PHE A 55 -2.17 -0.03 14.98
CA PHE A 55 -1.05 -0.55 15.77
C PHE A 55 -0.76 0.32 16.99
N GLU A 56 -0.51 -0.31 18.14
CA GLU A 56 -0.01 0.35 19.36
C GLU A 56 1.48 0.66 19.24
N LYS A 57 2.27 -0.30 18.77
CA LYS A 57 3.71 -0.17 18.53
C LYS A 57 3.96 0.11 17.05
N SER A 58 5.17 0.56 16.73
CA SER A 58 5.58 0.70 15.34
C SER A 58 5.60 -0.69 14.67
N PRO A 59 4.76 -0.94 13.64
CA PRO A 59 4.70 -2.26 12.99
C PRO A 59 5.91 -2.54 12.09
N THR A 60 6.68 -1.51 11.76
CA THR A 60 7.86 -1.58 10.89
C THR A 60 9.02 -0.78 11.49
N ASP A 61 10.23 -1.02 10.98
CA ASP A 61 11.44 -0.31 11.41
C ASP A 61 11.38 1.18 11.04
N HIS A 62 10.81 1.45 9.86
CA HIS A 62 10.54 2.79 9.36
C HIS A 62 9.03 2.99 9.29
N TYR A 63 8.48 3.95 10.04
CA TYR A 63 7.04 4.19 10.11
C TYR A 63 6.69 5.67 9.95
N MET A 64 5.94 6.03 8.91
CA MET A 64 5.65 7.42 8.55
C MET A 64 4.60 8.10 9.46
N ARG A 65 3.90 7.36 10.34
CA ARG A 65 2.79 7.88 11.15
C ARG A 65 3.08 9.15 11.96
N PRO A 66 4.22 9.30 12.65
CA PRO A 66 4.55 10.56 13.33
C PRO A 66 4.56 11.77 12.38
N TYR A 67 5.08 11.59 11.16
CA TYR A 67 5.06 12.63 10.13
C TYR A 67 3.62 12.95 9.71
N GLN A 68 2.81 11.94 9.39
CA GLN A 68 1.41 12.13 8.97
C GLN A 68 0.60 12.92 10.01
N LEU A 69 0.69 12.51 11.29
CA LEU A 69 0.01 13.17 12.40
C LEU A 69 0.48 14.62 12.59
N ARG A 70 1.77 14.91 12.31
CA ARG A 70 2.29 16.28 12.38
C ARG A 70 1.80 17.15 11.22
N ILE A 71 1.75 16.60 10.01
CA ILE A 71 1.33 17.31 8.80
C ILE A 71 -0.16 17.68 8.85
N GLU A 72 -1.03 16.75 9.23
CA GLU A 72 -2.48 17.00 9.30
C GLU A 72 -2.91 17.68 10.61
N GLY A 73 -2.12 17.51 11.68
CA GLY A 73 -2.47 18.01 13.00
C GLY A 73 -3.60 17.18 13.62
N HIS A 74 -4.14 17.64 14.74
CA HIS A 74 -5.18 16.90 15.44
C HIS A 74 -6.13 17.84 16.19
N ARG A 75 -7.40 17.82 15.81
CA ARG A 75 -8.42 18.74 16.35
C ARG A 75 -8.59 18.61 17.86
N ARG A 76 -8.57 17.37 18.40
CA ARG A 76 -8.65 17.12 19.86
C ARG A 76 -7.55 17.80 20.66
N TRP A 77 -6.36 17.94 20.07
CA TRP A 77 -5.17 18.48 20.74
C TRP A 77 -4.89 19.95 20.37
N ARG A 78 -5.83 20.61 19.66
CA ARG A 78 -5.67 21.98 19.11
C ARG A 78 -4.37 22.18 18.34
N HIS A 79 -3.84 21.11 17.76
CA HIS A 79 -2.57 21.12 17.07
C HIS A 79 -2.80 21.45 15.60
N HIS A 80 -2.36 22.63 15.17
CA HIS A 80 -2.42 23.04 13.77
C HIS A 80 -1.42 22.21 12.95
N GLY A 81 -1.94 21.55 11.91
CA GLY A 81 -1.11 20.78 10.96
C GLY A 81 -0.13 21.65 10.18
N MET A 82 0.99 21.05 9.76
CA MET A 82 2.00 21.73 8.94
C MET A 82 1.73 21.68 7.43
N ARG A 83 0.62 21.10 6.97
CA ARG A 83 0.33 20.92 5.54
C ARG A 83 0.50 22.21 4.72
N HIS A 84 0.09 23.36 5.26
CA HIS A 84 0.25 24.64 4.59
C HIS A 84 1.72 25.06 4.35
N ILE A 85 2.62 24.77 5.29
CA ILE A 85 4.06 25.08 5.16
C ILE A 85 4.75 23.99 4.32
N VAL A 86 4.57 22.74 4.72
CA VAL A 86 5.33 21.62 4.17
C VAL A 86 4.84 21.26 2.78
N GLN A 87 3.55 21.35 2.48
CA GLN A 87 3.07 21.01 1.14
C GLN A 87 2.85 22.26 0.29
N HIS A 88 1.93 23.12 0.70
CA HIS A 88 1.49 24.25 -0.12
C HIS A 88 2.61 25.27 -0.39
N PHE A 89 3.26 25.82 0.63
CA PHE A 89 4.34 26.80 0.44
C PHE A 89 5.64 26.22 -0.12
N SER A 90 5.81 24.89 -0.06
CA SER A 90 6.97 24.21 -0.67
C SER A 90 6.69 23.72 -2.09
N CYS A 91 5.49 23.96 -2.64
CA CYS A 91 5.03 23.45 -3.94
C CYS A 91 5.23 21.93 -4.08
N LYS A 92 4.97 21.18 -3.00
CA LYS A 92 5.11 19.72 -2.96
C LYS A 92 3.84 19.07 -2.43
N GLU A 93 3.34 18.08 -3.13
CA GLU A 93 2.21 17.27 -2.67
C GLU A 93 2.66 16.13 -1.75
N SER A 94 1.71 15.46 -1.11
CA SER A 94 1.97 14.37 -0.15
C SER A 94 2.81 13.25 -0.76
N PHE A 95 2.50 12.82 -1.99
CA PHE A 95 3.21 11.75 -2.69
C PHE A 95 4.69 12.08 -2.92
N HIS A 96 5.09 13.34 -3.03
CA HIS A 96 6.50 13.73 -3.19
C HIS A 96 7.31 13.34 -1.96
N TYR A 97 6.77 13.62 -0.77
CA TYR A 97 7.43 13.29 0.50
C TYR A 97 7.43 11.78 0.76
N GLN A 98 6.31 11.13 0.46
CA GLN A 98 6.18 9.68 0.60
C GLN A 98 7.13 8.93 -0.34
N THR A 99 7.23 9.36 -1.61
CA THR A 99 8.13 8.75 -2.59
C THR A 99 9.59 9.04 -2.27
N GLN A 100 9.92 10.23 -1.74
CA GLN A 100 11.26 10.50 -1.24
C GLN A 100 11.64 9.56 -0.09
N TYR A 101 10.72 9.33 0.86
CA TYR A 101 10.98 8.41 1.97
C TYR A 101 11.19 6.96 1.50
N LEU A 102 10.38 6.52 0.53
CA LEU A 102 10.58 5.23 -0.15
C LEU A 102 11.93 5.18 -0.88
N GLN A 103 12.32 6.23 -1.59
CA GLN A 103 13.60 6.31 -2.29
C GLN A 103 14.79 6.19 -1.33
N ASP A 104 14.74 6.90 -0.20
CA ASP A 104 15.78 6.84 0.83
C ASP A 104 15.86 5.45 1.44
N PHE A 105 14.71 4.81 1.70
CA PHE A 105 14.64 3.43 2.19
C PHE A 105 15.18 2.40 1.18
N ILE A 106 14.86 2.56 -0.12
CA ILE A 106 15.41 1.73 -1.21
C ILE A 106 16.94 1.83 -1.25
N ASN A 107 17.49 3.03 -1.00
CA ASN A 107 18.93 3.28 -1.00
C ASN A 107 19.62 2.83 0.30
N ALA A 108 18.88 2.80 1.40
CA ALA A 108 19.37 2.29 2.68
C ALA A 108 19.55 0.77 2.63
N TYR A 109 20.30 0.22 3.59
CA TYR A 109 20.47 -1.22 3.76
C TYR A 109 20.88 -1.98 2.47
N PRO A 110 22.02 -1.65 1.83
CA PRO A 110 22.45 -2.36 0.62
C PRO A 110 22.57 -3.88 0.82
N ASP A 111 22.90 -4.30 2.05
CA ASP A 111 23.14 -5.70 2.41
C ASP A 111 21.92 -6.39 3.04
N LYS A 112 20.72 -5.78 3.01
CA LYS A 112 19.49 -6.42 3.51
C LYS A 112 18.35 -6.42 2.49
N PRO A 113 17.56 -7.50 2.44
CA PRO A 113 16.29 -7.49 1.73
C PRO A 113 15.31 -6.53 2.41
N LYS A 114 14.31 -6.07 1.66
CA LYS A 114 13.43 -4.97 2.07
C LYS A 114 11.97 -5.31 1.81
N PHE A 115 11.12 -5.00 2.77
CA PHE A 115 9.67 -5.03 2.63
C PHE A 115 9.15 -3.60 2.82
N SER A 116 8.30 -3.14 1.90
CA SER A 116 7.70 -1.81 1.97
C SER A 116 6.21 -1.88 1.67
N LEU A 117 5.41 -1.28 2.54
CA LEU A 117 4.03 -0.92 2.28
C LEU A 117 3.95 0.61 2.16
N THR A 118 3.77 1.10 0.93
CA THR A 118 3.64 2.54 0.65
C THR A 118 2.24 2.80 0.08
N TRP A 119 1.41 3.53 0.81
CA TRP A 119 -0.01 3.75 0.49
C TRP A 119 -0.34 5.22 0.24
N THR A 120 -0.61 5.57 -1.01
CA THR A 120 -0.86 6.96 -1.44
C THR A 120 -2.36 7.24 -1.52
N SER A 121 -2.97 7.62 -0.40
CA SER A 121 -4.40 7.92 -0.32
C SER A 121 -4.77 9.24 -1.00
N TYR A 122 -4.03 10.33 -0.75
CA TYR A 122 -4.47 11.66 -1.21
C TYR A 122 -4.48 11.84 -2.73
N LEU A 123 -3.79 10.96 -3.47
CA LEU A 123 -3.66 11.10 -4.90
C LEU A 123 -5.00 10.92 -5.64
N ALA A 124 -5.86 10.01 -5.18
CA ALA A 124 -7.12 9.71 -5.86
C ALA A 124 -8.24 9.20 -4.96
N HIS A 125 -8.13 9.33 -3.63
CA HIS A 125 -9.16 8.80 -2.74
C HIS A 125 -10.55 9.41 -3.02
N ASP A 126 -10.67 10.75 -3.11
CA ASP A 126 -11.98 11.41 -3.24
C ASP A 126 -12.37 11.72 -4.70
N ASP A 127 -11.37 11.83 -5.60
CA ASP A 127 -11.55 12.18 -7.00
C ASP A 127 -10.42 11.59 -7.87
N HIS A 128 -10.77 10.92 -8.96
CA HIS A 128 -9.83 10.30 -9.90
C HIS A 128 -9.28 11.27 -10.94
N ASN A 129 -9.89 12.45 -11.11
CA ASN A 129 -9.50 13.41 -12.17
C ASN A 129 -8.08 13.98 -12.01
N GLY A 130 -7.47 13.84 -10.83
CA GLY A 130 -6.12 14.30 -10.52
C GLY A 130 -5.03 13.23 -10.64
N LEU A 131 -5.27 12.07 -11.26
CA LEU A 131 -4.20 11.07 -11.35
C LEU A 131 -3.11 11.42 -12.38
N TYR A 132 -3.53 11.98 -13.52
CA TYR A 132 -2.65 12.15 -14.68
C TYR A 132 -1.45 13.07 -14.46
N HIS A 133 -1.51 14.07 -13.56
CA HIS A 133 -0.38 14.98 -13.34
C HIS A 133 0.81 14.30 -12.65
N THR A 134 0.63 13.09 -12.12
CA THR A 134 1.69 12.33 -11.44
C THR A 134 2.30 11.22 -12.29
N ASP A 135 1.77 10.98 -13.49
CA ASP A 135 2.21 9.87 -14.36
C ASP A 135 3.70 9.97 -14.70
N ASP A 136 4.16 11.13 -15.19
CA ASP A 136 5.57 11.38 -15.51
C ASP A 136 6.49 11.22 -14.29
N PHE A 137 6.01 11.62 -13.11
CA PHE A 137 6.77 11.51 -11.87
C PHE A 137 6.99 10.03 -11.49
N PHE A 138 5.92 9.23 -11.47
CA PHE A 138 6.03 7.81 -11.12
C PHE A 138 6.75 7.01 -12.21
N TYR A 139 6.51 7.30 -13.50
CA TYR A 139 7.29 6.73 -14.60
C TYR A 139 8.78 6.94 -14.37
N LYS A 140 9.20 8.18 -14.07
CA LYS A 140 10.58 8.51 -13.78
C LYS A 140 11.10 7.77 -12.55
N PHE A 141 10.35 7.72 -11.45
CA PHE A 141 10.73 6.99 -10.25
C PHE A 141 11.00 5.50 -10.53
N PHE A 142 10.10 4.81 -11.23
CA PHE A 142 10.27 3.39 -11.56
C PHE A 142 11.42 3.16 -12.56
N LYS A 143 11.56 4.04 -13.55
CA LYS A 143 12.65 3.98 -14.53
C LYS A 143 14.02 4.17 -13.86
N ASP A 144 14.15 5.18 -13.00
CA ASP A 144 15.41 5.51 -12.34
C ASP A 144 15.81 4.42 -11.32
N ASN A 145 14.85 3.64 -10.78
CA ASN A 145 15.11 2.53 -9.86
C ASN A 145 15.07 1.13 -10.52
N HIS A 146 14.99 1.04 -11.85
CA HIS A 146 14.74 -0.23 -12.55
C HIS A 146 15.76 -1.33 -12.20
N GLU A 147 17.04 -0.99 -12.01
CA GLU A 147 18.07 -1.97 -11.65
C GLU A 147 17.81 -2.60 -10.28
N LYS A 148 17.38 -1.82 -9.28
CA LYS A 148 17.04 -2.32 -7.94
C LYS A 148 15.76 -3.16 -7.98
N PHE A 149 14.81 -2.73 -8.82
CA PHE A 149 13.54 -3.41 -9.03
C PHE A 149 13.66 -4.70 -9.84
N ASN A 150 14.74 -4.91 -10.59
CA ASN A 150 14.98 -6.18 -11.28
C ASN A 150 15.11 -7.38 -10.34
N ASN A 151 15.43 -7.18 -9.07
CA ASN A 151 15.46 -8.27 -8.08
C ASN A 151 14.31 -8.17 -7.04
N SER A 152 13.21 -7.49 -7.39
CA SER A 152 12.10 -7.22 -6.48
C SER A 152 10.78 -7.73 -7.04
N TYR A 153 9.89 -8.12 -6.13
CA TYR A 153 8.45 -8.15 -6.43
C TYR A 153 7.89 -6.74 -6.21
N ILE A 154 7.09 -6.24 -7.15
CA ILE A 154 6.39 -4.96 -7.04
C ILE A 154 4.91 -5.23 -7.26
N LEU A 155 4.13 -4.95 -6.23
CA LEU A 155 2.68 -4.98 -6.27
C LEU A 155 2.21 -3.52 -6.30
N PHE A 156 1.50 -3.13 -7.35
CA PHE A 156 0.89 -1.81 -7.47
C PHE A 156 -0.62 -1.98 -7.54
N MET A 157 -1.34 -1.48 -6.54
CA MET A 157 -2.73 -1.85 -6.33
C MET A 157 -3.58 -0.75 -5.67
N GLY A 158 -4.89 -0.83 -5.87
CA GLY A 158 -5.89 -0.16 -5.04
C GLY A 158 -6.59 -1.13 -4.09
N ASP A 159 -7.19 -0.61 -3.02
CA ASP A 159 -8.09 -1.35 -2.13
C ASP A 159 -9.51 -1.49 -2.72
N HIS A 160 -9.91 -0.52 -3.55
CA HIS A 160 -11.13 -0.52 -4.34
C HIS A 160 -10.90 0.25 -5.67
N GLY A 161 -11.78 0.10 -6.66
CA GLY A 161 -11.80 1.02 -7.81
C GLY A 161 -12.53 2.32 -7.49
N ASN A 162 -13.01 3.06 -8.49
CA ASN A 162 -13.61 4.38 -8.22
C ASN A 162 -14.93 4.28 -7.43
N ARG A 163 -14.87 4.55 -6.12
CA ARG A 163 -16.00 4.50 -5.19
C ARG A 163 -16.65 5.87 -4.92
N PHE A 164 -16.07 6.92 -5.46
CA PHE A 164 -16.53 8.29 -5.24
C PHE A 164 -17.04 8.91 -6.54
N SER A 165 -17.60 10.12 -6.44
CA SER A 165 -18.31 10.83 -7.52
C SER A 165 -19.63 10.20 -7.98
N PHE A 166 -20.35 10.92 -8.85
CA PHE A 166 -21.57 10.44 -9.49
C PHE A 166 -21.34 9.19 -10.36
N MET A 167 -20.09 8.95 -10.80
CA MET A 167 -19.74 7.82 -11.64
C MET A 167 -20.07 6.49 -10.98
N ARG A 168 -19.94 6.37 -9.65
CA ARG A 168 -20.27 5.15 -8.91
C ARG A 168 -21.72 4.68 -9.12
N TYR A 169 -22.65 5.58 -9.38
CA TYR A 169 -24.06 5.22 -9.60
C TYR A 169 -24.35 4.65 -10.99
N THR A 170 -23.37 4.68 -11.91
CA THR A 170 -23.47 4.05 -13.22
C THR A 170 -23.13 2.56 -13.14
N ASP A 171 -23.58 1.75 -14.10
CA ASP A 171 -23.22 0.32 -14.15
C ASP A 171 -21.71 0.09 -14.27
N VAL A 172 -21.03 0.97 -15.01
CA VAL A 172 -19.57 0.95 -15.14
C VAL A 172 -18.93 1.26 -13.79
N GLY A 173 -19.37 2.33 -13.10
CA GLY A 173 -18.81 2.68 -11.80
C GLY A 173 -19.03 1.62 -10.71
N GLN A 174 -20.17 0.93 -10.72
CA GLN A 174 -20.41 -0.20 -9.82
C GLN A 174 -19.52 -1.42 -10.12
N THR A 175 -19.11 -1.59 -11.38
CA THR A 175 -18.14 -2.61 -11.79
C THR A 175 -16.75 -2.22 -11.33
N GLU A 176 -16.35 -0.97 -11.59
CA GLU A 176 -15.07 -0.41 -11.16
C GLU A 176 -14.90 -0.44 -9.63
N ASP A 177 -15.91 -0.03 -8.85
CA ASP A 177 -15.89 -0.09 -7.36
C ASP A 177 -15.49 -1.49 -6.85
N ARG A 178 -15.89 -2.55 -7.56
CA ARG A 178 -15.62 -3.96 -7.22
C ARG A 178 -14.40 -4.55 -7.94
N ASN A 179 -13.71 -3.77 -8.77
CA ASN A 179 -12.59 -4.21 -9.59
C ASN A 179 -11.37 -3.31 -9.33
N PRO A 180 -10.73 -3.41 -8.15
CA PRO A 180 -9.52 -2.65 -7.87
C PRO A 180 -8.41 -2.98 -8.88
N PHE A 181 -7.65 -1.96 -9.27
CA PHE A 181 -6.46 -2.17 -10.08
C PHE A 181 -5.44 -3.03 -9.31
N PHE A 182 -4.82 -3.99 -10.01
CA PHE A 182 -3.71 -4.78 -9.48
C PHE A 182 -2.70 -5.05 -10.59
N PHE A 183 -1.43 -4.72 -10.32
CA PHE A 183 -0.31 -5.01 -11.20
C PHE A 183 0.81 -5.68 -10.40
N LEU A 184 1.35 -6.77 -10.94
CA LEU A 184 2.46 -7.51 -10.37
C LEU A 184 3.65 -7.52 -11.33
N SER A 185 4.78 -7.00 -10.87
CA SER A 185 6.09 -7.24 -11.46
C SER A 185 6.87 -8.22 -10.59
N VAL A 186 7.51 -9.19 -11.23
CA VAL A 186 8.33 -10.21 -10.55
C VAL A 186 9.83 -10.01 -10.83
N PRO A 187 10.74 -10.52 -9.98
CA PRO A 187 12.17 -10.50 -10.23
C PRO A 187 12.55 -11.00 -11.62
N ALA A 188 13.48 -10.31 -12.28
CA ALA A 188 13.90 -10.57 -13.66
C ALA A 188 14.41 -11.99 -13.88
N HIS A 189 15.07 -12.60 -12.88
CA HIS A 189 15.57 -13.97 -12.97
C HIS A 189 14.42 -14.99 -13.04
N LEU A 190 13.29 -14.75 -12.37
CA LEU A 190 12.11 -15.62 -12.40
C LEU A 190 11.35 -15.53 -13.71
N ARG A 191 11.49 -14.43 -14.46
CA ARG A 191 10.84 -14.25 -15.78
C ARG A 191 11.33 -15.23 -16.84
N LYS A 192 12.49 -15.86 -16.61
CA LYS A 192 13.04 -16.91 -17.49
C LYS A 192 12.39 -18.29 -17.23
N ASN A 193 11.70 -18.46 -16.10
CA ASN A 193 10.97 -19.68 -15.79
C ASN A 193 9.58 -19.61 -16.44
N HIS A 194 9.43 -20.31 -17.57
CA HIS A 194 8.19 -20.30 -18.35
C HIS A 194 6.98 -20.80 -17.55
N SER A 195 7.10 -21.90 -16.79
CA SER A 195 5.97 -22.43 -16.03
C SER A 195 5.50 -21.47 -14.93
N PHE A 196 6.43 -20.79 -14.27
CA PHE A 196 6.13 -19.73 -13.30
C PHE A 196 5.39 -18.56 -13.95
N ILE A 197 5.88 -18.07 -15.08
CA ILE A 197 5.24 -16.96 -15.80
C ILE A 197 3.88 -17.33 -16.39
N ASP A 198 3.73 -18.55 -16.89
CA ASP A 198 2.45 -19.03 -17.42
C ASP A 198 1.42 -19.14 -16.28
N THR A 199 1.82 -19.63 -15.10
CA THR A 199 0.97 -19.63 -13.90
C THR A 199 0.50 -18.22 -13.52
N ILE A 200 1.39 -17.22 -13.55
CA ILE A 200 1.02 -15.83 -13.27
C ILE A 200 0.05 -15.28 -14.31
N LYS A 201 0.27 -15.57 -15.60
CA LYS A 201 -0.62 -15.13 -16.68
C LYS A 201 -2.00 -15.77 -16.58
N ASP A 202 -2.06 -17.05 -16.24
CA ASP A 202 -3.31 -17.77 -16.04
C ASP A 202 -4.08 -17.21 -14.83
N ASN A 203 -3.39 -16.89 -13.73
CA ASN A 203 -3.98 -16.24 -12.57
C ASN A 203 -4.49 -14.82 -12.89
N ALA A 204 -3.80 -14.08 -13.77
CA ALA A 204 -4.24 -12.75 -14.20
C ALA A 204 -5.55 -12.76 -15.01
N GLN A 205 -6.01 -13.93 -15.48
CA GLN A 205 -7.29 -14.11 -16.16
C GLN A 205 -8.38 -14.71 -15.26
N GLN A 206 -8.08 -14.90 -13.98
CA GLN A 206 -8.96 -15.51 -12.99
C GLN A 206 -9.36 -14.52 -11.91
N LEU A 207 -10.43 -14.82 -11.19
CA LEU A 207 -10.83 -14.05 -10.03
C LEU A 207 -9.80 -14.26 -8.91
N THR A 208 -9.15 -13.17 -8.51
CA THR A 208 -8.24 -13.13 -7.36
C THR A 208 -8.82 -12.20 -6.30
N THR A 209 -8.42 -12.44 -5.05
CA THR A 209 -8.86 -11.70 -3.87
C THR A 209 -7.66 -11.19 -3.09
N HIS A 210 -7.88 -10.29 -2.13
CA HIS A 210 -6.80 -9.86 -1.22
C HIS A 210 -6.24 -11.01 -0.37
N TYR A 211 -7.00 -12.10 -0.16
CA TYR A 211 -6.46 -13.31 0.48
C TYR A 211 -5.39 -13.99 -0.37
N ASP A 212 -5.54 -14.00 -1.69
CA ASP A 212 -4.53 -14.54 -2.61
C ASP A 212 -3.27 -13.68 -2.63
N ILE A 213 -3.41 -12.34 -2.49
CA ILE A 213 -2.27 -11.43 -2.34
C ILE A 213 -1.53 -11.73 -1.02
N TYR A 214 -2.27 -11.91 0.09
CA TYR A 214 -1.68 -12.28 1.37
C TYR A 214 -0.95 -13.64 1.30
N ALA A 215 -1.56 -14.65 0.68
CA ALA A 215 -0.93 -15.95 0.45
C ALA A 215 0.34 -15.83 -0.42
N THR A 216 0.30 -15.02 -1.47
CA THR A 216 1.46 -14.75 -2.35
C THR A 216 2.61 -14.12 -1.57
N LEU A 217 2.33 -13.10 -0.73
CA LEU A 217 3.36 -12.48 0.11
C LEU A 217 3.94 -13.45 1.14
N ASN A 218 3.11 -14.35 1.69
CA ASN A 218 3.58 -15.42 2.57
C ASN A 218 4.51 -16.40 1.83
N GLU A 219 4.21 -16.74 0.59
CA GLU A 219 5.08 -17.59 -0.24
C GLU A 219 6.41 -16.88 -0.53
N ILE A 220 6.38 -15.59 -0.87
CA ILE A 220 7.59 -14.79 -1.15
C ILE A 220 8.55 -14.75 0.06
N VAL A 221 8.03 -14.61 1.28
CA VAL A 221 8.86 -14.55 2.49
C VAL A 221 9.24 -15.93 3.03
N THR A 222 8.61 -17.00 2.53
CA THR A 222 8.94 -18.36 2.99
C THR A 222 10.11 -18.88 2.15
N PRO A 223 11.24 -19.30 2.76
CA PRO A 223 12.34 -19.88 2.01
C PRO A 223 11.86 -21.08 1.18
N SER A 224 12.21 -21.11 -0.11
CA SER A 224 12.05 -22.31 -0.91
C SER A 224 13.02 -23.37 -0.36
N ASN A 225 12.49 -24.44 0.23
CA ASN A 225 13.28 -25.64 0.55
C ASN A 225 13.77 -26.32 -0.73
#